data_AF-A0A6P1A365-F1
#
_entry.id   AF-A0A6P1A365-F1
#
_cell.length_a   1.000
_cell.length_b   1.000
_cell.length_c   1.000
_cell.angle_alpha   90.00
_cell.angle_beta   90.00
_cell.angle_gamma   90.00
#
_symmetry.space_group_name_H-M   'P 1'
#
loop_
_entity.id
_entity.type
_entity.pdbx_description
1 polymer ?
#
loop_
_entity_poly.entity_id
_entity_poly.type
_entity_poly.pdbx_seq_one_letter_code
_entity_poly.pdbx_strand_id
1 'polypeptide(L)' 'MSHLYRSIIYYNSFPSYNWMTQGEIANSTVAGWMSSPGHRKNILTATYDREGIGVAVSRERNEVYITQNFC' A
#
# COMPACT_ATOMS: atom_id res chain seq x y z
N MET A 1 -3.20 -5.28 1.05
CA MET A 1 -4.40 -4.46 0.75
C MET A 1 -4.42 -3.33 1.75
N SER A 2 -4.47 -2.09 1.29
CA SER A 2 -4.43 -0.91 2.16
C SER A 2 -5.56 0.04 1.80
N HIS A 3 -6.06 0.75 2.80
CA HIS A 3 -7.02 1.84 2.61
C HIS A 3 -6.29 3.10 2.13
N LEU A 4 -7.00 3.98 1.43
CA LEU A 4 -6.49 5.29 1.04
C LEU A 4 -6.43 6.30 2.19
N TYR A 5 -6.99 5.95 3.35
CA TYR A 5 -7.10 6.83 4.52
C TYR A 5 -6.43 6.21 5.75
N ARG A 6 -5.91 7.09 6.61
CA ARG A 6 -5.32 6.76 7.91
C ARG A 6 -6.40 6.46 8.95
N SER A 7 -7.47 7.25 8.94
CA SER A 7 -8.58 7.13 9.89
C SER A 7 -9.86 7.76 9.33
N ILE A 8 -10.98 7.40 9.95
CA ILE A 8 -12.30 8.01 9.72
C ILE A 8 -12.65 8.78 10.99
N ILE A 9 -13.03 10.05 10.84
CA ILE A 9 -13.51 10.92 11.91
C ILE A 9 -14.99 11.21 11.66
N TYR A 10 -15.84 11.04 12.66
CA TYR A 10 -17.28 11.31 12.52
C TYR A 10 -17.62 12.69 13.08
N TYR A 11 -18.14 13.57 12.24
CA TYR A 11 -18.67 14.88 12.64
C TYR A 11 -20.18 14.87 12.46
N ASN A 12 -20.94 14.97 13.56
CA ASN A 12 -22.41 14.91 13.51
C ASN A 12 -22.94 13.72 12.70
N SER A 13 -22.34 12.53 12.90
CA SER A 13 -22.65 11.29 12.17
C SER A 13 -22.28 11.27 10.67
N PHE A 14 -21.58 12.30 10.15
CA PHE A 14 -21.02 12.29 8.81
C PHE A 14 -19.54 11.87 8.83
N PRO A 15 -19.11 10.92 7.97
CA PRO A 15 -17.71 10.50 7.92
C PRO A 15 -16.84 11.55 7.21
N SER A 16 -15.72 11.90 7.84
CA SER A 16 -14.63 12.67 7.26
C SER A 16 -13.37 11.80 7.26
N TYR A 17 -12.70 11.72 6.12
CA TYR A 17 -11.54 10.85 5.93
C TYR A 17 -10.25 11.64 6.10
N ASN A 18 -9.32 11.09 6.88
CA ASN A 18 -7.94 11.56 6.91
C ASN A 18 -7.16 10.81 5.83
N TRP A 19 -7.11 11.36 4.63
CA TRP A 19 -6.47 10.72 3.47
C TRP A 19 -4.96 10.61 3.63
N MET A 20 -4.42 9.48 3.21
CA MET A 20 -2.98 9.28 3.10
C MET A 20 -2.44 9.95 1.84
N THR A 21 -1.26 10.54 1.97
CA THR A 21 -0.42 10.95 0.85
C THR A 21 0.12 9.72 0.10
N GLN A 22 0.56 9.93 -1.14
CA GLN A 22 1.22 8.89 -1.92
C GLN A 22 2.45 8.29 -1.20
N GLY A 23 3.24 9.14 -0.53
CA GLY A 23 4.41 8.71 0.23
C GLY A 23 4.07 7.84 1.44
N GLU A 24 2.97 8.15 2.15
CA GLU A 24 2.51 7.33 3.27
C GLU A 24 2.01 5.96 2.79
N ILE A 25 1.30 5.92 1.65
CA ILE A 25 0.87 4.66 1.03
C ILE A 25 2.09 3.83 0.63
N ALA A 26 3.08 4.41 -0.06
CA ALA A 26 4.28 3.71 -0.47
C ALA A 26 5.07 3.17 0.73
N ASN A 27 5.31 4.02 1.75
CA ASN A 27 6.08 3.62 2.93
C ASN A 27 5.39 2.51 3.72
N SER A 28 4.08 2.65 3.99
CA SER A 28 3.31 1.61 4.68
C SER A 28 3.26 0.29 3.91
N THR A 29 3.22 0.35 2.57
CA THR A 29 3.21 -0.83 1.71
C THR A 29 4.54 -1.57 1.78
N VAL A 30 5.66 -0.89 1.55
CA VAL A 30 6.99 -1.50 1.60
C VAL A 30 7.31 -1.99 3.02
N ALA A 31 6.96 -1.23 4.05
CA ALA A 31 7.11 -1.67 5.45
C ALA A 31 6.30 -2.94 5.73
N GLY A 32 5.06 -3.01 5.22
CA GLY A 32 4.21 -4.19 5.32
C GLY A 32 4.83 -5.41 4.62
N TRP A 33 5.28 -5.27 3.38
CA TRP A 33 6.00 -6.33 2.67
C TRP A 33 7.27 -6.77 3.40
N MET A 34 8.07 -5.82 3.88
CA MET A 34 9.26 -6.10 4.67
C MET A 34 8.91 -6.78 5.98
N SER A 35 7.74 -6.57 6.59
CA SER A 35 7.34 -7.30 7.81
C SER A 35 6.94 -8.76 7.55
N SER A 36 6.62 -9.11 6.30
CA SER A 36 6.20 -10.46 5.91
C SER A 36 7.38 -11.29 5.41
N PRO A 37 7.68 -12.47 6.00
CA PRO A 37 8.86 -13.27 5.63
C PRO A 37 8.93 -13.64 4.14
N GLY A 38 7.80 -14.02 3.52
CA GLY A 38 7.76 -14.40 2.11
C GLY A 38 8.02 -13.23 1.18
N HIS A 39 7.37 -12.09 1.41
CA HIS A 39 7.59 -10.88 0.61
C HIS A 39 9.00 -10.32 0.81
N ARG A 40 9.48 -10.24 2.05
CA ARG A 40 10.86 -9.84 2.38
C ARG A 40 11.89 -10.69 1.65
N LYS A 41 11.69 -12.02 1.60
CA LYS A 41 12.60 -12.92 0.86
C LYS A 41 12.70 -12.50 -0.60
N ASN A 42 11.58 -12.22 -1.27
CA ASN A 42 11.59 -11.79 -2.67
C ASN A 42 12.33 -10.46 -2.84
N ILE A 43 12.02 -9.46 -1.99
CA ILE A 43 12.67 -8.13 -2.01
C ILE A 43 14.19 -8.22 -1.82
N LEU A 44 14.67 -9.08 -0.92
CA LEU A 44 16.09 -9.22 -0.60
C LEU A 44 16.82 -10.22 -1.50
N THR A 45 16.15 -10.82 -2.49
CA THR A 45 16.77 -11.77 -3.40
C THR A 45 17.63 -11.03 -4.42
N ALA A 46 18.96 -11.17 -4.30
CA ALA A 46 19.93 -10.44 -5.11
C ALA A 46 19.96 -10.84 -6.61
N THR A 47 19.28 -11.92 -7.01
CA THR A 47 19.27 -12.38 -8.41
C THR A 47 18.30 -11.60 -9.29
N TYR A 48 17.34 -10.88 -8.71
CA TYR A 48 16.47 -9.98 -9.45
C TYR A 48 17.18 -8.64 -9.61
N ASP A 49 17.28 -8.16 -10.86
CA ASP A 49 17.89 -6.88 -11.18
C ASP A 49 16.86 -5.82 -11.62
N ARG A 50 15.61 -6.25 -11.81
CA ARG A 50 14.50 -5.42 -12.25
C ARG A 50 13.24 -5.74 -11.46
N GLU A 51 12.40 -4.73 -11.34
CA GLU A 51 11.05 -4.89 -10.83
C GLU A 51 10.05 -4.02 -11.58
N GLY A 52 8.80 -4.48 -11.59
CA GLY A 52 7.64 -3.69 -11.99
C GLY A 52 6.70 -3.47 -10.81
N ILE A 53 6.24 -2.23 -10.64
CA ILE A 53 5.26 -1.85 -9.63
C ILE A 53 3.95 -1.47 -10.31
N GLY A 54 2.86 -2.14 -9.93
CA GLY A 54 1.50 -1.83 -10.37
C GLY A 54 0.69 -1.22 -9.24
N VAL A 55 -0.06 -0.16 -9.52
CA VAL A 55 -0.96 0.49 -8.56
C VAL A 55 -2.34 0.66 -9.17
N ALA A 56 -3.36 0.15 -8.49
CA ALA A 56 -4.77 0.35 -8.85
C ALA A 56 -5.53 0.95 -7.67
N VAL A 57 -6.30 2.01 -7.94
CA VAL A 57 -7.06 2.75 -6.94
C VAL A 57 -8.55 2.54 -7.16
N SER A 58 -9.24 2.02 -6.14
CA SER A 58 -10.70 1.94 -6.12
C SER A 58 -11.25 3.12 -5.33
N ARG A 59 -11.82 4.11 -6.03
CA ARG A 59 -12.46 5.26 -5.39
C ARG A 59 -13.75 4.89 -4.67
N GLU A 60 -14.48 3.92 -5.20
CA GLU A 60 -15.74 3.45 -4.58
C GLU A 60 -15.49 2.75 -3.24
N ARG A 61 -14.39 1.99 -3.13
CA ARG A 61 -14.03 1.26 -1.91
C ARG A 61 -13.05 2.01 -1.00
N ASN A 62 -12.53 3.15 -1.46
CA ASN A 62 -11.41 3.86 -0.82
C ASN A 62 -10.21 2.96 -0.54
N GLU A 63 -9.88 2.09 -1.50
CA GLU A 63 -8.83 1.07 -1.40
C GLU A 63 -7.75 1.29 -2.47
N VAL A 64 -6.53 0.86 -2.14
CA VAL A 64 -5.42 0.77 -3.08
C VAL A 64 -4.85 -0.65 -3.11
N TYR A 65 -4.61 -1.12 -4.33
CA TYR A 65 -4.03 -2.42 -4.64
C TYR A 65 -2.67 -2.19 -5.27
N ILE A 66 -1.65 -2.82 -4.69
CA ILE A 66 -0.26 -2.63 -5.11
C ILE A 66 0.36 -4.00 -5.33
N THR A 67 0.97 -4.17 -6.50
CA THR A 67 1.68 -5.38 -6.90
C THR A 67 3.15 -5.07 -7.17
N GLN A 68 3.99 -6.06 -6.89
CA GLN A 68 5.43 -6.03 -7.17
C GLN A 68 5.78 -7.33 -7.89
N ASN A 69 6.44 -7.21 -9.04
CA ASN A 69 6.90 -8.34 -9.82
C ASN A 69 8.40 -8.20 -10.11
N PHE A 70 9.19 -9.18 -9.70
CA PHE A 70 10.64 -9.20 -9.86
C PHE A 70 11.05 -10.06 -11.07
N CYS A 71 12.08 -9.64 -11.81
CA CYS A 71 12.60 -10.37 -12.97
C CYS A 71 14.09 -10.12 -13.24
#